data_AF-A0A8T5XJW8-F1
#
_entry.id   AF-A0A8T5XJW8-F1
#
_cell.length_a   1.000
_cell.length_b   1.000
_cell.length_c   1.000
_cell.angle_alpha   90.00
_cell.angle_beta   90.00
_cell.angle_gamma   90.00
#
_symmetry.space_group_name_H-M   'P 1'
#
loop_
_entity.id
_entity.type
_entity.pdbx_description
1 polymer ?
#
loop_
_entity_poly.entity_id
_entity_poly.type
_entity_poly.pdbx_seq_one_letter_code
_entity_poly.pdbx_strand_id
1 'polypeptide(L)'
;MKRDYVSGIIIILLGVFFLLTNLGIIDVEFYNIWPLLLLLPGIIFELSYFVSRKNPGLLVPGGILTTYGLLFYINIRYGWYWLSYLWPLFLLGVAIGLFQLYIFGERDKELLIPVGILGGLSAFFLLNAFYILDFTLIISIALIIIGLIIILRKK
;
A
#
# COMPACT_ATOMS: atom_id res chain seq x y z
N MET A 1 24.22 -3.32 -26.06
CA MET A 1 25.57 -2.93 -25.57
C MET A 1 25.52 -2.00 -24.36
N LYS A 2 25.32 -0.67 -24.44
CA LYS A 2 25.40 0.21 -23.23
C LYS A 2 24.43 -0.16 -22.09
N ARG A 3 23.23 -0.66 -22.41
CA ARG A 3 22.20 -1.01 -21.41
C ARG A 3 22.55 -2.26 -20.60
N ASP A 4 23.22 -3.21 -21.24
CA ASP A 4 23.62 -4.51 -20.65
C ASP A 4 24.79 -4.34 -19.67
N TYR A 5 25.70 -3.39 -19.96
CA TYR A 5 26.78 -3.01 -19.05
C TYR A 5 26.26 -2.38 -17.76
N VAL A 6 25.25 -1.50 -17.85
CA VAL A 6 24.65 -0.84 -16.67
C VAL A 6 23.96 -1.87 -15.78
N SER A 7 23.18 -2.79 -16.34
CA SER A 7 22.57 -3.88 -15.56
C SER A 7 23.61 -4.79 -14.91
N GLY A 8 24.70 -5.10 -15.62
CA GLY A 8 25.79 -5.90 -15.07
C GLY A 8 26.48 -5.21 -13.89
N ILE A 9 26.78 -3.92 -14.00
CA ILE A 9 27.39 -3.14 -12.91
C ILE A 9 26.47 -3.10 -11.67
N ILE A 10 25.16 -2.90 -11.86
CA ILE A 10 24.19 -2.88 -10.75
C ILE A 10 24.18 -4.24 -10.04
N ILE A 11 24.16 -5.34 -10.79
CA ILE A 11 24.17 -6.70 -10.22
C ILE A 11 25.48 -6.95 -9.45
N ILE A 12 26.63 -6.53 -10.00
CA ILE A 12 27.93 -6.66 -9.32
C ILE A 12 27.94 -5.86 -8.01
N LEU A 13 27.48 -4.61 -8.02
CA LEU A 13 27.43 -3.78 -6.82
C LEU A 13 26.51 -4.36 -5.74
N LEU A 14 25.33 -4.88 -6.14
CA LEU A 14 24.44 -5.60 -5.23
C LEU A 14 25.13 -6.84 -4.65
N GLY A 15 25.80 -7.64 -5.47
CA GLY A 15 26.53 -8.83 -5.02
C GLY A 15 27.65 -8.50 -4.03
N VAL A 16 28.44 -7.45 -4.30
CA VAL A 16 29.49 -6.97 -3.39
C VAL A 16 28.89 -6.49 -2.08
N PHE A 17 27.79 -5.73 -2.12
CA PHE A 17 27.10 -5.27 -0.91
C PHE A 17 26.65 -6.44 -0.03
N PHE A 18 25.95 -7.43 -0.61
CA PHE A 18 25.52 -8.62 0.14
C PHE A 18 26.70 -9.43 0.69
N LEU A 19 27.80 -9.53 -0.06
CA LEU A 19 29.00 -10.25 0.39
C LEU A 19 29.63 -9.55 1.60
N LEU A 20 29.75 -8.22 1.57
CA LEU A 20 30.30 -7.44 2.69
C LEU A 20 29.43 -7.54 3.96
N THR A 21 28.10 -7.57 3.81
CA THR A 21 27.18 -7.82 4.93
C THR A 21 27.35 -9.23 5.51
N ASN A 22 27.46 -10.25 4.65
CA ASN A 22 27.66 -11.64 5.11
C ASN A 22 29.01 -11.87 5.80
N LEU A 23 30.05 -11.13 5.40
CA LEU A 23 31.36 -11.16 6.06
C LEU A 23 31.40 -10.39 7.40
N GLY A 24 30.29 -9.73 7.79
CA GLY A 24 30.22 -8.93 9.01
C GLY A 24 31.02 -7.62 8.95
N ILE A 25 31.43 -7.19 7.76
CA ILE A 25 32.13 -5.90 7.54
C ILE A 25 31.13 -4.74 7.64
N ILE A 26 29.90 -4.98 7.18
CA ILE A 26 28.79 -4.03 7.24
C ILE A 26 27.72 -4.62 8.16
N ASP A 27 27.45 -3.95 9.28
CA ASP A 27 26.44 -4.37 10.26
C ASP A 27 25.05 -3.86 9.83
N VAL A 28 24.50 -4.51 8.81
CA VAL A 28 23.26 -4.12 8.18
C VAL A 28 22.35 -5.32 8.06
N GLU A 29 21.32 -5.35 8.89
CA GLU A 29 20.32 -6.40 8.87
C GLU A 29 19.42 -6.24 7.64
N PHE A 30 19.44 -7.23 6.75
CA PHE A 30 18.54 -7.28 5.58
C PHE A 30 17.07 -7.08 5.97
N TYR A 31 16.70 -7.54 7.16
CA TYR A 31 15.39 -7.34 7.76
C TYR A 31 14.95 -5.87 7.78
N ASN A 32 15.86 -4.91 7.97
CA ASN A 32 15.53 -3.48 8.02
C ASN A 32 15.49 -2.80 6.64
N ILE A 33 16.08 -3.42 5.62
CA ILE A 33 16.26 -2.81 4.28
C ILE A 33 15.22 -3.25 3.28
N TRP A 34 14.71 -4.48 3.39
CA TRP A 34 13.93 -5.07 2.29
C TRP A 34 12.71 -4.24 1.84
N PRO A 35 12.03 -3.40 2.66
CA PRO A 35 10.97 -2.54 2.14
C PRO A 35 11.49 -1.45 1.22
N LEU A 36 12.75 -1.04 1.34
CA LEU A 36 13.38 -0.11 0.40
C LEU A 36 13.48 -0.72 -1.00
N LEU A 37 13.57 -2.05 -1.11
CA LEU A 37 13.52 -2.74 -2.41
C LEU A 37 12.15 -2.62 -3.09
N LEU A 38 11.09 -2.34 -2.33
CA LEU A 38 9.76 -2.03 -2.86
C LEU A 38 9.58 -0.52 -3.05
N LEU A 39 9.94 0.27 -2.03
CA LEU A 39 9.76 1.71 -2.01
C LEU A 39 10.57 2.42 -3.11
N LEU A 40 11.83 2.04 -3.32
CA LEU A 40 12.70 2.68 -4.31
C LEU A 40 12.17 2.51 -5.74
N PRO A 41 11.85 1.30 -6.24
CA PRO A 41 11.22 1.14 -7.55
C PRO A 41 9.89 1.88 -7.67
N GLY A 42 9.07 1.89 -6.61
CA GLY A 42 7.83 2.67 -6.58
C GLY A 42 8.06 4.16 -6.83
N ILE A 43 8.98 4.76 -6.07
CA ILE A 43 9.36 6.18 -6.22
C ILE A 43 9.94 6.42 -7.63
N ILE A 44 10.77 5.50 -8.13
CA ILE A 44 11.34 5.61 -9.48
C ILE A 44 10.23 5.62 -10.54
N PHE A 45 9.21 4.77 -10.42
CA PHE A 45 8.08 4.79 -11.35
C PHE A 45 7.31 6.10 -11.30
N GLU A 46 7.01 6.61 -10.10
CA GLU A 46 6.34 7.91 -9.94
C GLU A 46 7.18 9.05 -10.54
N LEU A 47 8.48 9.14 -10.18
CA LEU A 47 9.39 10.16 -10.70
C LEU A 47 9.56 10.05 -12.22
N SER A 48 9.67 8.83 -12.76
CA SER A 48 9.81 8.62 -14.20
C SER A 48 8.62 9.18 -14.98
N TYR A 49 7.41 9.07 -14.41
CA TYR A 49 6.23 9.69 -14.95
C TYR A 49 6.30 11.22 -14.83
N PHE A 50 6.64 11.78 -13.67
CA PHE A 50 6.65 13.24 -13.50
C PHE A 50 7.74 13.96 -14.31
N VAL A 51 8.86 13.29 -14.56
CA VAL A 51 9.97 13.79 -15.38
C VAL A 51 9.64 13.71 -16.87
N SER A 52 9.18 12.56 -17.34
CA SER A 52 8.93 12.34 -18.77
C SER A 52 7.55 12.81 -19.23
N ARG A 53 6.57 12.84 -18.31
CA ARG A 53 5.13 12.99 -18.53
C ARG A 53 4.57 12.02 -19.58
N LYS A 54 5.25 10.89 -19.76
CA LYS A 54 4.89 9.82 -20.70
C LYS A 54 4.45 8.59 -19.92
N ASN A 55 3.50 7.85 -20.47
CA ASN A 55 3.00 6.58 -19.93
C ASN A 55 2.47 6.71 -18.48
N PRO A 56 1.29 7.33 -18.29
CA PRO A 56 0.66 7.46 -16.96
C PRO A 56 0.38 6.10 -16.30
N GLY A 57 0.34 5.01 -17.08
CA GLY A 57 0.24 3.64 -16.56
C GLY A 57 1.34 3.24 -15.58
N LEU A 58 2.51 3.89 -15.59
CA LEU A 58 3.59 3.66 -14.62
C LEU A 58 3.21 4.11 -13.19
N LEU A 59 2.24 5.00 -13.04
CA LEU A 59 1.77 5.45 -11.73
C LEU A 59 1.02 4.35 -10.97
N VAL A 60 0.43 3.38 -11.66
CA VAL A 60 -0.26 2.27 -11.00
C VAL A 60 0.72 1.40 -10.18
N PRO A 61 1.76 0.80 -10.79
CA PRO A 61 2.78 0.09 -10.01
C PRO A 61 3.57 1.03 -9.11
N GLY A 62 3.73 2.31 -9.48
CA GLY A 62 4.33 3.34 -8.62
C GLY A 62 3.62 3.47 -7.29
N GLY A 63 2.33 3.86 -7.31
CA GLY A 63 1.51 4.05 -6.11
C GLY A 63 1.34 2.79 -5.25
N ILE A 64 1.25 1.61 -5.88
CA ILE A 64 1.20 0.33 -5.16
C ILE A 64 2.51 0.10 -4.39
N LEU A 65 3.66 0.18 -5.09
CA LEU A 65 4.96 -0.12 -4.51
C LEU A 65 5.38 0.93 -3.46
N THR A 66 5.06 2.21 -3.67
CA THR A 66 5.32 3.26 -2.68
C THR A 66 4.50 3.05 -1.41
N THR A 67 3.20 2.78 -1.56
CA THR A 67 2.32 2.52 -0.42
C THR A 67 2.75 1.28 0.36
N TYR A 68 3.09 0.20 -0.35
CA TYR A 68 3.47 -1.07 0.31
C TYR A 68 4.86 -0.97 0.94
N GLY A 69 5.81 -0.32 0.26
CA GLY A 69 7.13 -0.04 0.81
C GLY A 69 7.05 0.76 2.11
N LEU A 70 6.21 1.80 2.15
CA LEU A 70 5.95 2.57 3.37
C LEU A 70 5.28 1.72 4.46
N LEU A 71 4.24 0.95 4.10
CA LEU A 71 3.54 0.06 5.02
C LEU A 71 4.51 -0.92 5.70
N PHE A 72 5.36 -1.59 4.92
CA PHE A 72 6.31 -2.54 5.46
C PHE A 72 7.44 -1.87 6.25
N TYR A 73 7.89 -0.69 5.84
CA TYR A 73 8.85 0.09 6.62
C TYR A 73 8.31 0.46 8.00
N ILE A 74 7.03 0.87 8.08
CA ILE A 74 6.33 1.11 9.36
C ILE A 74 6.30 -0.17 10.21
N ASN A 75 5.98 -1.32 9.61
CA ASN A 75 5.90 -2.58 10.34
C ASN A 75 7.25 -3.06 10.90
N ILE A 76 8.35 -2.83 10.19
CA ILE A 76 9.69 -3.09 10.75
C ILE A 76 9.95 -2.17 11.94
N ARG A 77 9.66 -0.87 11.78
CA ARG A 77 10.04 0.13 12.78
C ARG A 77 9.23 0.05 14.07
N TYR A 78 7.94 -0.26 13.95
CA TYR A 78 6.98 -0.24 15.06
C TYR A 78 6.47 -1.64 15.44
N GLY A 79 6.78 -2.67 14.66
CA GLY A 79 6.41 -4.06 14.88
C GLY A 79 5.32 -4.56 13.93
N TRP A 80 5.39 -5.85 13.56
CA TRP A 80 4.46 -6.50 12.64
C TRP A 80 3.01 -6.61 13.15
N TYR A 81 2.80 -6.41 14.44
CA TYR A 81 1.45 -6.32 15.01
C TYR A 81 0.64 -5.19 14.37
N TRP A 82 1.27 -4.09 13.95
CA TRP A 82 0.57 -3.00 13.26
C TRP A 82 -0.05 -3.43 11.93
N LEU A 83 0.43 -4.50 11.29
CA LEU A 83 -0.13 -5.00 10.05
C LEU A 83 -1.59 -5.44 10.21
N SER A 84 -1.99 -5.92 11.39
CA SER A 84 -3.38 -6.29 11.66
C SER A 84 -4.33 -5.09 11.64
N TYR A 85 -3.82 -3.88 11.86
CA TYR A 85 -4.56 -2.63 11.77
C TYR A 85 -4.41 -1.95 10.40
N LEU A 86 -3.21 -2.06 9.83
CA LEU A 86 -2.80 -1.35 8.62
C LEU A 86 -3.01 -2.18 7.34
N TRP A 87 -3.48 -3.42 7.40
CA TRP A 87 -3.77 -4.23 6.22
C TRP A 87 -4.66 -3.55 5.17
N PRO A 88 -5.63 -2.66 5.50
CA PRO A 88 -6.44 -2.03 4.45
C PRO A 88 -5.63 -1.04 3.61
N LEU A 89 -4.39 -0.70 3.98
CA LEU A 89 -3.47 0.03 3.10
C LEU A 89 -3.08 -0.78 1.86
N PHE A 90 -3.25 -2.11 1.85
CA PHE A 90 -3.09 -2.88 0.61
C PHE A 90 -4.14 -2.49 -0.43
N LEU A 91 -5.40 -2.35 -0.01
CA LEU A 91 -6.46 -1.84 -0.87
C LEU A 91 -6.21 -0.37 -1.25
N LEU A 92 -5.73 0.43 -0.29
CA LEU A 92 -5.39 1.83 -0.53
C LEU A 92 -4.29 2.00 -1.57
N GLY A 93 -3.24 1.18 -1.56
CA GLY A 93 -2.13 1.29 -2.50
C GLY A 93 -2.59 1.10 -3.95
N VAL A 94 -3.48 0.14 -4.19
CA VAL A 94 -4.11 -0.05 -5.50
C VAL A 94 -5.01 1.13 -5.85
N ALA A 95 -5.81 1.61 -4.90
CA ALA A 95 -6.67 2.78 -5.11
C ALA A 95 -5.86 4.04 -5.45
N ILE A 96 -4.74 4.29 -4.76
CA ILE A 96 -3.82 5.42 -5.02
C ILE A 96 -3.24 5.31 -6.42
N GLY A 97 -2.70 4.14 -6.81
CA GLY A 97 -2.12 3.94 -8.12
C GLY A 97 -3.14 4.17 -9.25
N LEU A 98 -4.35 3.62 -9.11
CA LEU A 98 -5.44 3.84 -10.08
C LEU A 98 -5.94 5.28 -10.09
N PHE A 99 -6.00 5.95 -8.94
CA PHE A 99 -6.40 7.34 -8.83
C PHE A 99 -5.37 8.29 -9.45
N GLN A 100 -4.09 8.02 -9.25
CA GLN A 100 -3.01 8.72 -9.93
C GLN A 100 -3.12 8.54 -11.45
N LEU A 101 -3.37 7.31 -11.94
CA LEU A 101 -3.64 7.05 -13.36
C LEU A 101 -4.85 7.84 -13.87
N TYR A 102 -5.93 7.92 -13.11
CA TYR A 102 -7.10 8.72 -13.48
C TYR A 102 -6.78 10.21 -13.59
N ILE A 103 -6.11 10.81 -12.60
CA ILE A 103 -5.80 12.25 -12.59
C ILE A 103 -4.85 12.63 -13.73
N PHE A 104 -3.82 11.82 -13.91
CA PHE A 104 -2.66 12.15 -14.73
C PHE A 104 -2.67 11.48 -16.11
N GLY A 105 -3.56 10.51 -16.35
CA GLY A 105 -3.80 9.90 -17.65
C GLY A 105 -4.96 10.54 -18.39
N GLU A 106 -5.77 9.72 -19.05
CA GLU A 106 -6.84 10.18 -19.95
C GLU A 106 -8.14 10.54 -19.22
N ARG A 107 -8.15 10.51 -17.88
CA ARG A 107 -9.33 10.77 -17.04
C ARG A 107 -10.53 9.88 -17.39
N ASP A 108 -10.25 8.62 -17.65
CA ASP A 108 -11.28 7.63 -17.87
C ASP A 108 -12.15 7.47 -16.62
N LYS A 109 -13.44 7.78 -16.74
CA LYS A 109 -14.39 7.72 -15.63
C LYS A 109 -14.62 6.29 -15.16
N GLU A 110 -14.35 5.29 -16.00
CA GLU A 110 -14.46 3.89 -15.63
C GLU A 110 -13.49 3.51 -14.50
N LEU A 111 -12.33 4.17 -14.42
CA LEU A 111 -11.35 3.99 -13.33
C LEU A 111 -11.85 4.49 -11.97
N LEU A 112 -12.82 5.42 -11.94
CA LEU A 112 -13.34 5.94 -10.67
C LEU A 112 -14.16 4.90 -9.89
N ILE A 113 -14.74 3.93 -10.59
CA ILE A 113 -15.49 2.84 -9.96
C ILE A 113 -14.55 1.98 -9.09
N PRO A 114 -13.46 1.38 -9.61
CA PRO A 114 -12.54 0.60 -8.78
C PRO A 114 -11.81 1.48 -7.76
N VAL A 115 -11.46 2.72 -8.08
CA VAL A 115 -10.85 3.66 -7.10
C VAL A 115 -11.80 3.91 -5.93
N GLY A 116 -13.07 4.19 -6.21
CA GLY A 116 -14.09 4.44 -5.20
C GLY A 116 -14.36 3.22 -4.32
N ILE A 117 -14.45 2.03 -4.93
CA ILE A 117 -14.67 0.77 -4.20
C ILE A 117 -13.45 0.45 -3.32
N LEU A 118 -12.23 0.44 -3.88
CA LEU A 118 -11.02 0.08 -3.14
C LEU A 118 -10.67 1.11 -2.07
N GLY A 119 -10.75 2.40 -2.41
CA GLY A 119 -10.53 3.50 -1.47
C GLY A 119 -11.59 3.56 -0.38
N GLY A 120 -12.86 3.36 -0.74
CA GLY A 120 -13.98 3.31 0.21
C GLY A 120 -13.87 2.14 1.17
N LEU A 121 -13.60 0.94 0.68
CA LEU A 121 -13.37 -0.25 1.52
C LEU A 121 -12.13 -0.09 2.41
N SER A 122 -11.04 0.45 1.86
CA SER A 122 -9.83 0.73 2.64
C SER A 122 -10.12 1.67 3.80
N ALA A 123 -10.78 2.81 3.52
CA ALA A 123 -11.15 3.78 4.55
C ALA A 123 -12.09 3.16 5.58
N PHE A 124 -13.10 2.41 5.14
CA PHE A 124 -14.03 1.69 5.99
C PHE A 124 -13.32 0.75 6.97
N PHE A 125 -12.44 -0.12 6.46
CA PHE A 125 -11.72 -1.07 7.30
C PHE A 125 -10.68 -0.40 8.20
N LEU A 126 -10.05 0.70 7.78
CA LEU A 126 -9.14 1.46 8.65
C LEU A 126 -9.89 2.09 9.82
N LEU A 127 -11.04 2.71 9.58
CA LEU A 127 -11.87 3.28 10.64
C LEU A 127 -12.35 2.22 11.64
N ASN A 128 -12.66 1.02 11.14
CA ASN A 128 -13.01 -0.11 11.99
C ASN A 128 -11.80 -0.63 12.79
N ALA A 129 -10.63 -0.76 12.16
CA ALA A 129 -9.41 -1.26 12.80
C ALA A 129 -8.98 -0.40 13.99
N PHE A 130 -9.07 0.93 13.88
CA PHE A 130 -8.74 1.85 14.97
C PHE A 130 -9.87 2.06 15.98
N TYR A 131 -10.91 1.23 15.98
CA TYR A 131 -12.09 1.32 16.85
C TYR A 131 -12.83 2.66 16.80
N ILE A 132 -12.60 3.47 15.77
CA ILE A 132 -13.33 4.73 15.54
C ILE A 132 -14.79 4.39 15.19
N LEU A 133 -15.02 3.27 14.50
CA LEU A 133 -16.33 2.71 14.18
C LEU A 133 -16.34 1.20 14.49
N ASP A 134 -16.65 0.81 15.72
CA ASP A 134 -16.86 -0.60 16.06
C ASP A 134 -18.20 -1.08 15.47
N PHE A 135 -18.14 -1.62 14.25
CA PHE A 135 -19.31 -2.12 13.53
C PHE A 135 -19.98 -3.30 14.23
N THR A 136 -19.23 -4.11 14.99
CA THR A 136 -19.81 -5.20 15.77
C THR A 136 -20.72 -4.64 16.84
N LEU A 137 -20.28 -3.56 17.51
CA LEU A 137 -21.09 -2.84 18.49
C LEU A 137 -22.31 -2.17 17.84
N ILE A 138 -22.15 -1.53 16.67
CA ILE A 138 -23.27 -0.91 15.95
C ILE A 138 -24.31 -1.96 15.52
N ILE A 139 -23.88 -3.09 14.96
CA ILE A 139 -24.78 -4.19 14.57
C ILE A 139 -25.45 -4.79 15.79
N SER A 140 -24.71 -4.98 16.89
CA SER A 140 -25.26 -5.52 18.14
C SER A 140 -26.36 -4.60 18.69
N ILE A 141 -26.13 -3.29 18.73
CA ILE A 141 -27.12 -2.30 19.17
C ILE A 141 -28.33 -2.29 18.23
N ALA A 142 -28.11 -2.32 16.91
CA ALA A 142 -29.19 -2.33 15.93
C ALA A 142 -30.08 -3.58 16.08
N LEU A 143 -29.49 -4.77 16.27
CA LEU A 143 -30.22 -6.01 16.51
C LEU A 143 -31.05 -5.95 17.80
N ILE A 144 -30.49 -5.38 18.89
CA ILE A 144 -31.22 -5.18 20.16
C ILE A 144 -32.42 -4.26 19.95
N ILE A 145 -32.24 -3.12 19.27
CA ILE A 145 -33.31 -2.15 18.99
C ILE A 145 -34.40 -2.79 18.12
N ILE A 146 -34.03 -3.51 17.06
CA ILE A 146 -34.98 -4.22 16.19
C ILE A 146 -35.77 -5.25 17.00
N GLY A 147 -35.11 -6.02 17.87
CA GLY A 147 -35.76 -6.99 18.75
C GLY A 147 -36.78 -6.32 19.70
N LEU A 148 -36.42 -5.20 20.31
CA LEU A 148 -37.31 -4.42 21.16
C LEU A 148 -38.54 -3.89 20.41
N ILE A 149 -38.33 -3.35 19.20
CA ILE A 149 -39.43 -2.83 18.36
C ILE A 149 -40.43 -3.95 18.01
N ILE A 150 -39.94 -5.15 17.68
CA ILE A 150 -40.80 -6.30 17.36
C ILE A 150 -41.66 -6.71 18.57
N ILE A 151 -41.06 -6.73 19.77
CA ILE A 151 -41.80 -7.06 21.00
C ILE A 151 -42.88 -6.00 21.29
N LEU A 152 -42.54 -4.72 21.15
CA LEU A 152 -43.46 -3.61 21.43
C LEU A 152 -44.60 -3.50 20.42
N ARG A 153 -44.39 -3.91 19.16
CA ARG A 153 -45.44 -3.98 18.12
C ARG A 153 -46.42 -5.14 18.28
N LYS A 154 -46.11 -6.13 19.12
CA LYS A 154 -46.93 -7.35 19.31
C LYS A 154 -47.91 -7.25 20.50
N LYS A 155 -48.01 -6.06 21.11
CA LYS A 155 -49.11 -5.66 22.01
C LYS A 155 -50.05 -4.72 21.26
#